data_AF-A0A7G2T6Z3-F1
#
_entry.id   AF-A0A7G2T6Z3-F1
#
_cell.length_a   1.000
_cell.length_b   1.000
_cell.length_c   1.000
_cell.angle_alpha   90.00
_cell.angle_beta   90.00
_cell.angle_gamma   90.00
#
_symmetry.space_group_name_H-M   'P 1'
#
loop_
_entity.id
_entity.type
_entity.pdbx_description
1 polymer ?
#
loop_
_entity_poly.entity_id
_entity_poly.type
_entity_poly.pdbx_seq_one_letter_code
_entity_poly.pdbx_strand_id
1 'polypeptide(L)'
;MRKIESISVFDMLKIGVGPSSSHTLGPWRAARRWITKLKKKNNFDKVEKITVELYGSLTLTGKGHATDIAVLLGLEGLDPQKFPIEDISGVIDRIKNEKQLSFNSERPIEFDAETQIIFNKKFKPFHPNGITFRALLSSGKRTTDTFYSIGGGFVVQEERKRAKAKQKLLKSFPYPIQSGKELLAFCNAENLKISELVLENEKSLASEEEINFRLKEIWKVMLDSMYTGCHTEGTLPGGLNVRRRAFDSHKNLIGDCAYNNAEEWITAIRGTEVKFRQILKWVSCFALAVNEVNASLGRVVTAPTNGSAGVIPAVMMYYMVIENHDANFEDIRQFMLVAGEIGSLFKKGATISAAMGGCQAEIGVSSAMAAGALTELMGGTPEQVLMASEIAMEHHLGLTCDPIAGLVQIPCIERNAMGAIKAINACEMALDTDAKNAKVPLDKVIETMWQTAKDMNSKYKETSEGGLAVNVALSDC
;
A
#
# COMPACT_ATOMS: atom_id res chain seq x y z
N MET A 1 -23.38 1.42 17.58
CA MET A 1 -22.84 2.51 16.74
C MET A 1 -21.50 2.07 16.18
N ARG A 2 -21.30 2.16 14.85
CA ARG A 2 -19.95 2.02 14.27
C ARG A 2 -19.07 3.12 14.86
N LYS A 3 -17.82 2.81 15.12
CA LYS A 3 -16.86 3.73 15.71
C LYS A 3 -16.49 4.77 14.65
N ILE A 4 -16.64 6.06 14.95
CA ILE A 4 -16.19 7.14 14.07
C ILE A 4 -14.66 7.01 13.93
N GLU A 5 -14.19 6.90 12.69
CA GLU A 5 -12.77 6.85 12.37
C GLU A 5 -12.40 8.03 11.47
N SER A 6 -11.42 8.82 11.90
CA SER A 6 -10.79 9.86 11.10
C SER A 6 -9.49 9.28 10.52
N ILE A 7 -9.40 9.23 9.19
CA ILE A 7 -8.28 8.65 8.45
C ILE A 7 -7.75 9.75 7.55
N SER A 8 -6.46 10.07 7.66
CA SER A 8 -5.82 11.08 6.81
C SER A 8 -5.51 10.53 5.42
N VAL A 9 -5.38 11.40 4.41
CA VAL A 9 -4.81 11.05 3.09
C VAL A 9 -3.46 10.35 3.24
N PHE A 10 -2.63 10.82 4.17
CA PHE A 10 -1.31 10.25 4.46
C PHE A 10 -1.36 8.92 5.21
N ASP A 11 -2.55 8.53 5.66
CA ASP A 11 -2.79 7.20 6.17
C ASP A 11 -3.01 6.18 5.05
N MET A 12 -3.46 6.62 3.88
CA MET A 12 -3.64 5.81 2.68
C MET A 12 -2.40 5.82 1.78
N LEU A 13 -1.76 6.98 1.64
CA LEU A 13 -0.56 7.19 0.83
C LEU A 13 0.67 7.30 1.73
N LYS A 14 1.41 6.19 1.89
CA LYS A 14 2.57 6.10 2.78
C LYS A 14 3.81 5.67 2.01
N ILE A 15 4.88 6.43 2.14
CA ILE A 15 6.21 5.98 1.71
C ILE A 15 6.60 4.75 2.52
N GLY A 16 7.10 3.73 1.84
CA GLY A 16 7.52 2.48 2.44
C GLY A 16 8.47 1.71 1.53
N VAL A 17 8.76 0.47 1.91
CA VAL A 17 9.62 -0.45 1.16
C VAL A 17 8.78 -1.66 0.78
N GLY A 18 8.96 -2.13 -0.45
CA GLY A 18 8.35 -3.35 -0.96
C GLY A 18 8.82 -4.62 -0.21
N PRO A 19 8.26 -5.80 -0.52
CA PRO A 19 7.17 -6.00 -1.48
C PRO A 19 5.76 -5.87 -0.87
N SER A 20 5.61 -5.86 0.46
CA SER A 20 4.29 -5.96 1.10
C SER A 20 4.08 -4.99 2.26
N SER A 21 2.92 -4.30 2.29
CA SER A 21 2.59 -3.43 3.42
C SER A 21 2.23 -4.23 4.68
N SER A 22 1.59 -5.39 4.51
CA SER A 22 1.14 -6.25 5.60
C SER A 22 2.26 -7.12 6.17
N HIS A 23 3.18 -7.56 5.32
CA HIS A 23 4.24 -8.52 5.67
C HIS A 23 5.63 -7.89 5.78
N THR A 24 5.88 -6.77 5.11
CA THR A 24 7.16 -6.04 5.23
C THR A 24 7.00 -4.82 6.14
N LEU A 25 6.23 -3.82 5.72
CA LEU A 25 6.11 -2.55 6.44
C LEU A 25 5.48 -2.72 7.83
N GLY A 26 4.47 -3.59 7.96
CA GLY A 26 3.80 -3.91 9.22
C GLY A 26 4.76 -4.48 10.27
N PRO A 27 5.39 -5.65 10.03
CA PRO A 27 6.36 -6.27 10.95
C PRO A 27 7.54 -5.36 11.31
N TRP A 28 8.08 -4.60 10.35
CA TRP A 28 9.13 -3.61 10.61
C TRP A 28 8.66 -2.54 11.62
N ARG A 29 7.47 -1.97 11.41
CA ARG A 29 6.87 -1.00 12.35
C ARG A 29 6.53 -1.64 13.70
N ALA A 30 6.12 -2.90 13.72
CA ALA A 30 5.81 -3.64 14.94
C ALA A 30 7.06 -3.78 15.83
N ALA A 31 8.21 -4.12 15.25
CA ALA A 31 9.48 -4.19 15.97
C ALA A 31 9.89 -2.84 16.59
N ARG A 32 9.82 -1.75 15.83
CA ARG A 32 10.11 -0.39 16.34
C ARG A 32 9.17 0.03 17.47
N ARG A 33 7.87 -0.29 17.35
CA ARG A 33 6.88 -0.05 18.40
C ARG A 33 7.16 -0.88 19.66
N TRP A 34 7.59 -2.12 19.48
CA TRP A 34 8.00 -2.98 20.59
C TRP A 34 9.23 -2.42 21.32
N ILE A 35 10.26 -1.98 20.60
CA ILE A 35 11.43 -1.31 21.18
C ILE A 35 11.01 -0.07 21.98
N THR A 36 10.17 0.80 21.39
CA THR A 36 9.66 1.99 22.09
C THR A 36 8.94 1.61 23.38
N LYS A 37 8.19 0.50 23.39
CA LYS A 37 7.49 0.00 24.58
C LYS A 37 8.47 -0.53 25.63
N LEU A 38 9.54 -1.22 25.23
CA LEU A 38 10.60 -1.66 26.14
C LEU A 38 11.30 -0.47 26.81
N LYS A 39 11.63 0.56 26.02
CA LYS A 39 12.23 1.81 26.53
C LYS A 39 11.33 2.51 27.54
N LYS A 40 10.05 2.71 27.21
CA LYS A 40 9.07 3.30 28.14
C LYS A 40 8.88 2.53 29.44
N LYS A 41 9.19 1.22 29.46
CA LYS A 41 9.11 0.37 30.65
C LYS A 41 10.46 0.20 31.36
N ASN A 42 11.51 0.90 30.94
CA ASN A 42 12.88 0.73 31.46
C ASN A 42 13.36 -0.73 31.43
N ASN A 43 12.96 -1.47 30.38
CA ASN A 43 13.34 -2.86 30.14
C ASN A 43 14.31 -3.02 28.97
N PHE A 44 14.49 -2.00 28.13
CA PHE A 44 15.33 -2.06 26.93
C PHE A 44 16.76 -2.50 27.24
N ASP A 45 17.43 -1.84 28.19
CA ASP A 45 18.82 -2.16 28.58
C ASP A 45 18.97 -3.48 29.32
N LYS A 46 17.85 -4.11 29.69
CA LYS A 46 17.83 -5.39 30.40
C LYS A 46 17.62 -6.56 29.45
N VAL A 47 17.36 -6.34 28.16
CA VAL A 47 17.12 -7.43 27.20
C VAL A 47 18.43 -8.18 26.92
N GLU A 48 18.42 -9.48 27.17
CA GLU A 48 19.55 -10.39 26.89
C GLU A 48 19.28 -11.29 25.68
N LYS A 49 18.03 -11.75 25.51
CA LYS A 49 17.65 -12.62 24.39
C LYS A 49 16.32 -12.21 23.81
N ILE A 50 16.24 -12.19 22.48
CA ILE A 50 15.03 -11.85 21.72
C ILE A 50 14.52 -13.10 20.99
N THR A 51 13.21 -13.29 20.94
CA THR A 51 12.59 -14.29 20.06
C THR A 51 11.37 -13.67 19.40
N VAL A 52 11.25 -13.86 18.09
CA VAL A 52 10.13 -13.37 17.29
C VAL A 52 9.35 -14.55 16.76
N GLU A 53 8.04 -14.56 16.99
CA GLU A 53 7.13 -15.59 16.48
C GLU A 53 6.16 -14.95 15.48
N LEU A 54 6.19 -15.42 14.23
CA LEU A 54 5.28 -15.06 13.16
C LEU A 54 4.12 -16.06 13.12
N TYR A 55 2.90 -15.59 12.85
CA TYR A 55 1.68 -16.40 12.90
C TYR A 55 0.81 -16.26 11.66
N GLY A 56 0.05 -17.30 11.34
CA GLY A 56 -0.96 -17.31 10.28
C GLY A 56 -0.38 -16.97 8.92
N SER A 57 -1.00 -16.04 8.19
CA SER A 57 -0.55 -15.62 6.85
C SER A 57 0.87 -15.06 6.85
N LEU A 58 1.31 -14.36 7.92
CA LEU A 58 2.71 -13.90 8.04
C LEU A 58 3.72 -15.05 7.99
N THR A 59 3.31 -16.25 8.36
CA THR A 59 4.14 -17.45 8.23
C THR A 59 4.08 -18.04 6.83
N LEU A 60 2.89 -18.14 6.25
CA LEU A 60 2.65 -18.86 5.01
C LEU A 60 3.33 -18.19 3.81
N THR A 61 3.24 -16.86 3.71
CA THR A 61 3.84 -16.07 2.61
C THR A 61 5.05 -15.25 3.07
N GLY A 62 5.43 -15.34 4.35
CA GLY A 62 6.39 -14.42 4.96
C GLY A 62 7.77 -14.39 4.31
N LYS A 63 8.28 -15.53 3.84
CA LYS A 63 9.56 -15.56 3.12
C LYS A 63 9.47 -14.85 1.76
N GLY A 64 8.42 -15.11 0.99
CA GLY A 64 8.18 -14.41 -0.28
C GLY A 64 7.94 -12.91 -0.10
N HIS A 65 7.42 -12.50 1.05
CA HIS A 65 7.20 -11.10 1.40
C HIS A 65 8.34 -10.45 2.20
N ALA A 66 9.47 -11.14 2.41
CA ALA A 66 10.61 -10.63 3.18
C ALA A 66 10.27 -10.18 4.63
N THR A 67 9.34 -10.89 5.29
CA THR A 67 8.92 -10.60 6.67
C THR A 67 10.07 -10.75 7.67
N ASP A 68 10.92 -11.76 7.49
CA ASP A 68 12.12 -11.99 8.28
C ASP A 68 13.10 -10.82 8.18
N ILE A 69 13.41 -10.39 6.96
CA ILE A 69 14.24 -9.20 6.68
C ILE A 69 13.64 -7.96 7.37
N ALA A 70 12.34 -7.74 7.22
CA ALA A 70 11.65 -6.60 7.83
C ALA A 70 11.72 -6.60 9.37
N VAL A 71 11.62 -7.79 10.00
CA VAL A 71 11.78 -7.95 11.45
C VAL A 71 13.20 -7.58 11.87
N LEU A 72 14.21 -8.05 11.15
CA LEU A 72 15.62 -7.76 11.45
C LEU A 72 15.90 -6.25 11.38
N LEU A 73 15.53 -5.59 10.28
CA LEU A 73 15.72 -4.15 10.10
C LEU A 73 14.94 -3.33 11.16
N GLY A 74 13.77 -3.82 11.55
CA GLY A 74 12.97 -3.20 12.61
C GLY A 74 13.56 -3.37 14.01
N LEU A 75 14.22 -4.51 14.29
CA LEU A 75 14.94 -4.75 15.54
C LEU A 75 16.24 -3.93 15.63
N GLU A 76 16.87 -3.63 14.50
CA GLU A 76 17.98 -2.67 14.37
C GLU A 76 17.53 -1.21 14.60
N GLY A 77 16.22 -0.95 14.69
CA GLY A 77 15.65 0.39 14.93
C GLY A 77 15.53 1.27 13.69
N LEU A 78 15.89 0.74 12.51
CA LEU A 78 15.93 1.46 11.25
C LEU A 78 14.54 1.91 10.81
N ASP A 79 14.44 3.07 10.14
CA ASP A 79 13.16 3.61 9.68
C ASP A 79 12.82 3.13 8.26
N PRO A 80 11.71 2.38 8.05
CA PRO A 80 11.34 1.89 6.73
C PRO A 80 11.02 2.99 5.71
N GLN A 81 10.84 4.25 6.12
CA GLN A 81 10.58 5.37 5.20
C GLN A 81 11.87 6.07 4.77
N LYS A 82 12.92 6.00 5.59
CA LYS A 82 14.15 6.80 5.40
C LYS A 82 15.41 5.98 5.18
N PHE A 83 15.44 4.74 5.66
CA PHE A 83 16.62 3.89 5.58
C PHE A 83 16.95 3.54 4.12
N PRO A 84 18.17 3.79 3.61
CA PRO A 84 18.55 3.50 2.23
C PRO A 84 18.29 2.03 1.86
N ILE A 85 17.67 1.80 0.70
CA ILE A 85 17.26 0.46 0.28
C ILE A 85 18.45 -0.38 -0.19
N GLU A 86 19.47 0.27 -0.73
CA GLU A 86 20.75 -0.27 -1.18
C GLU A 86 21.53 -0.92 -0.02
N ASP A 87 21.40 -0.38 1.20
CA ASP A 87 22.11 -0.84 2.39
C ASP A 87 21.44 -2.05 3.07
N ILE A 88 20.22 -2.43 2.65
CA ILE A 88 19.46 -3.52 3.27
C ILE A 88 20.26 -4.82 3.24
N SER A 89 20.83 -5.17 2.09
CA SER A 89 21.59 -6.42 1.91
C SER A 89 22.77 -6.52 2.90
N GLY A 90 23.57 -5.46 3.00
CA GLY A 90 24.72 -5.41 3.90
C GLY A 90 24.34 -5.57 5.37
N VAL A 91 23.22 -4.98 5.82
CA VAL A 91 22.74 -5.16 7.21
C VAL A 91 22.34 -6.61 7.46
N ILE A 92 21.63 -7.24 6.52
CA ILE A 92 21.17 -8.62 6.66
C ILE A 92 22.35 -9.59 6.66
N ASP A 93 23.32 -9.40 5.78
CA ASP A 93 24.51 -10.25 5.70
C ASP A 93 25.37 -10.12 6.96
N ARG A 94 25.52 -8.91 7.49
CA ARG A 94 26.19 -8.68 8.78
C ARG A 94 25.52 -9.47 9.91
N ILE A 95 24.21 -9.34 10.08
CA ILE A 95 23.48 -10.03 11.17
C ILE A 95 23.62 -11.55 11.05
N LYS A 96 23.54 -12.10 9.83
CA LYS A 96 23.67 -13.54 9.58
C LYS A 96 25.08 -14.05 9.90
N ASN A 97 26.12 -13.33 9.48
CA ASN A 97 27.51 -13.74 9.65
C ASN A 97 27.99 -13.57 11.09
N GLU A 98 27.65 -12.45 11.74
CA GLU A 98 28.06 -12.14 13.12
C GLU A 98 27.17 -12.79 14.17
N LYS A 99 25.98 -13.28 13.78
CA LYS A 99 24.92 -13.75 14.69
C LYS A 99 24.62 -12.74 15.79
N GLN A 100 24.56 -11.46 15.42
CA GLN A 100 24.41 -10.34 16.33
C GLN A 100 23.55 -9.24 15.71
N LEU A 101 22.61 -8.72 16.50
CA LEU A 101 21.87 -7.49 16.20
C LEU A 101 22.58 -6.29 16.86
N SER A 102 22.67 -5.16 16.15
CA SER A 102 22.80 -3.85 16.80
C SER A 102 21.41 -3.38 17.21
N PHE A 103 20.93 -3.88 18.35
CA PHE A 103 19.57 -3.67 18.82
C PHE A 103 19.26 -2.18 19.01
N ASN A 104 18.27 -1.70 18.24
CA ASN A 104 17.95 -0.27 18.06
C ASN A 104 19.15 0.62 17.70
N SER A 105 20.16 0.08 17.02
CA SER A 105 21.42 0.77 16.71
C SER A 105 22.15 1.31 17.96
N GLU A 106 21.88 0.75 19.14
CA GLU A 106 22.37 1.26 20.43
C GLU A 106 23.24 0.26 21.18
N ARG A 107 22.97 -1.05 21.04
CA ARG A 107 23.73 -2.08 21.74
C ARG A 107 23.74 -3.41 21.00
N PRO A 108 24.84 -4.17 21.08
CA PRO A 108 24.89 -5.52 20.53
C PRO A 108 24.01 -6.48 21.36
N ILE A 109 23.31 -7.39 20.69
CA ILE A 109 22.61 -8.55 21.28
C ILE A 109 22.85 -9.76 20.40
N GLU A 110 23.25 -10.89 21.00
CA GLU A 110 23.36 -12.17 20.30
C GLU A 110 22.00 -12.56 19.70
N PHE A 111 22.00 -12.79 18.40
CA PHE A 111 20.79 -13.07 17.64
C PHE A 111 21.09 -13.92 16.41
N ASP A 112 20.65 -15.17 16.45
CA ASP A 112 20.65 -16.08 15.31
C ASP A 112 19.25 -16.07 14.68
N ALA A 113 19.13 -15.44 13.50
CA ALA A 113 17.87 -15.29 12.80
C ALA A 113 17.19 -16.63 12.46
N GLU A 114 17.95 -17.70 12.21
CA GLU A 114 17.41 -19.00 11.83
C GLU A 114 16.68 -19.69 12.99
N THR A 115 17.14 -19.45 14.22
CA THR A 115 16.56 -20.10 15.41
C THR A 115 15.66 -19.17 16.22
N GLN A 116 15.84 -17.85 16.10
CA GLN A 116 15.11 -16.85 16.90
C GLN A 116 13.96 -16.17 16.14
N ILE A 117 13.84 -16.35 14.83
CA ILE A 117 12.63 -16.01 14.05
C ILE A 117 11.86 -17.31 13.76
N ILE A 118 10.76 -17.51 14.47
CA ILE A 118 9.97 -18.74 14.43
C ILE A 118 8.73 -18.52 13.58
N PHE A 119 8.58 -19.34 12.53
CA PHE A 119 7.44 -19.38 11.63
C PHE A 119 6.38 -20.35 12.15
N ASN A 120 5.29 -19.84 12.73
CA ASN A 120 4.20 -20.64 13.28
C ASN A 120 2.97 -20.63 12.36
N LYS A 121 2.57 -21.80 11.86
CA LYS A 121 1.40 -21.93 10.96
C LYS A 121 0.06 -21.68 11.67
N LYS A 122 0.03 -21.61 13.00
CA LYS A 122 -1.21 -21.36 13.75
C LYS A 122 -1.68 -19.92 13.53
N PHE A 123 -2.99 -19.75 13.38
CA PHE A 123 -3.63 -18.44 13.33
C PHE A 123 -3.97 -17.93 14.73
N LYS A 124 -3.83 -16.61 14.94
CA LYS A 124 -4.32 -15.96 16.15
C LYS A 124 -5.79 -15.54 15.97
N PRO A 125 -6.62 -15.53 17.03
CA PRO A 125 -8.05 -15.23 16.90
C PRO A 125 -8.39 -13.82 16.39
N PHE A 126 -7.56 -12.82 16.71
CA PHE A 126 -7.86 -11.41 16.42
C PHE A 126 -7.67 -11.04 14.94
N HIS A 127 -6.56 -11.44 14.33
CA HIS A 127 -6.23 -11.15 12.94
C HIS A 127 -5.22 -12.18 12.41
N PRO A 128 -5.29 -12.57 11.11
CA PRO A 128 -4.43 -13.61 10.55
C PRO A 128 -2.93 -13.25 10.55
N ASN A 129 -2.60 -11.97 10.39
CA ASN A 129 -1.22 -11.47 10.46
C ASN A 129 -0.80 -11.13 11.91
N GLY A 130 -0.37 -12.12 12.68
CA GLY A 130 0.09 -11.94 14.07
C GLY A 130 1.61 -12.03 14.22
N ILE A 131 2.21 -11.13 14.99
CA ILE A 131 3.63 -11.16 15.36
C ILE A 131 3.78 -11.02 16.88
N THR A 132 4.53 -11.92 17.50
CA THR A 132 4.82 -11.88 18.94
C THR A 132 6.30 -11.70 19.16
N PHE A 133 6.67 -10.64 19.86
CA PHE A 133 8.03 -10.41 20.35
C PHE A 133 8.14 -10.91 21.79
N ARG A 134 9.20 -11.67 22.07
CA ARG A 134 9.57 -12.12 23.42
C ARG A 134 10.96 -11.62 23.75
N ALA A 135 11.14 -11.18 24.99
CA ALA A 135 12.46 -10.88 25.54
C ALA A 135 12.69 -11.60 26.86
N LEU A 136 13.86 -12.20 27.02
CA LEU A 136 14.42 -12.59 28.31
C LEU A 136 15.23 -11.40 28.83
N LEU A 137 14.90 -10.96 30.05
CA LEU A 137 15.62 -9.88 30.72
C LEU A 137 16.73 -10.45 31.61
N SER A 138 17.73 -9.63 31.95
CA SER A 138 18.83 -9.96 32.86
C SER A 138 18.42 -10.36 34.26
N SER A 139 17.18 -10.06 34.66
CA SER A 139 16.59 -10.57 35.90
C SER A 139 16.04 -12.00 35.79
N GLY A 140 16.16 -12.66 34.63
CA GLY A 140 15.50 -13.91 34.28
C GLY A 140 14.02 -13.77 33.91
N LYS A 141 13.43 -12.57 34.05
CA LYS A 141 12.02 -12.34 33.72
C LYS A 141 11.79 -12.36 32.22
N ARG A 142 10.72 -13.04 31.79
CA ARG A 142 10.27 -13.02 30.39
C ARG A 142 9.20 -11.96 30.16
N THR A 143 9.30 -11.24 29.05
CA THR A 143 8.26 -10.31 28.56
C THR A 143 7.74 -10.78 27.21
N THR A 144 6.49 -10.45 26.89
CA THR A 144 5.85 -10.86 25.64
C THR A 144 4.86 -9.80 25.21
N ASP A 145 4.95 -9.42 23.93
CA ASP A 145 4.07 -8.44 23.31
C ASP A 145 3.64 -8.93 21.93
N THR A 146 2.33 -9.00 21.71
CA THR A 146 1.76 -9.37 20.40
C THR A 146 1.25 -8.14 19.68
N PHE A 147 1.54 -8.05 18.39
CA PHE A 147 1.05 -7.05 17.47
C PHE A 147 0.40 -7.74 16.26
N TYR A 148 -0.43 -7.00 15.55
CA TYR A 148 -1.12 -7.48 14.36
C TYR A 148 -0.96 -6.46 13.23
N SER A 149 -0.61 -6.91 12.03
CA SER A 149 -0.58 -6.07 10.84
C SER A 149 -1.89 -6.17 10.07
N ILE A 150 -2.68 -5.09 10.07
CA ILE A 150 -4.08 -5.11 9.64
C ILE A 150 -4.31 -4.51 8.22
N GLY A 151 -3.28 -4.51 7.38
CA GLY A 151 -3.30 -3.92 6.04
C GLY A 151 -2.73 -2.49 6.00
N GLY A 152 -2.33 -2.00 4.82
CA GLY A 152 -1.81 -0.62 4.60
C GLY A 152 -0.63 -0.20 5.50
N GLY A 153 0.15 -1.15 6.04
CA GLY A 153 1.24 -0.87 6.98
C GLY A 153 0.77 -0.43 8.38
N PHE A 154 -0.51 -0.59 8.70
CA PHE A 154 -1.06 -0.35 10.03
C PHE A 154 -0.72 -1.53 10.96
N VAL A 155 -0.36 -1.20 12.19
CA VAL A 155 -0.06 -2.17 13.24
C VAL A 155 -0.89 -1.83 14.47
N VAL A 156 -1.49 -2.83 15.10
CA VAL A 156 -2.26 -2.67 16.34
C VAL A 156 -1.83 -3.72 17.36
N GLN A 157 -2.10 -3.48 18.64
CA GLN A 157 -2.12 -4.53 19.65
C GLN A 157 -3.57 -4.83 19.98
N GLU A 158 -3.90 -6.10 20.18
CA GLU A 158 -5.21 -6.49 20.69
C GLU A 158 -5.41 -5.86 22.07
N GLU A 159 -6.30 -4.86 22.15
CA GLU A 159 -6.58 -4.19 23.40
C GLU A 159 -7.38 -5.12 24.31
N ARG A 160 -6.78 -5.56 25.42
CA ARG A 160 -7.56 -6.10 26.55
C ARG A 160 -8.35 -4.95 27.15
N LYS A 161 -9.64 -4.83 26.79
CA LYS A 161 -10.68 -3.97 27.41
C LYS A 161 -10.13 -2.86 28.33
N ARG A 162 -9.64 -1.74 27.76
CA ARG A 162 -9.57 -0.36 28.33
C ARG A 162 -8.46 0.45 27.62
N ALA A 163 -8.81 1.11 26.51
CA ALA A 163 -8.14 2.33 26.07
C ALA A 163 -9.15 3.32 25.46
N LYS A 164 -10.20 3.63 26.22
CA LYS A 164 -11.17 4.70 25.91
C LYS A 164 -10.56 6.12 25.89
N ALA A 165 -9.26 6.27 26.20
CA ALA A 165 -8.65 7.59 26.43
C ALA A 165 -7.84 8.15 25.25
N LYS A 166 -7.24 7.31 24.38
CA LYS A 166 -6.43 7.81 23.25
C LYS A 166 -7.26 8.20 22.01
N GLN A 167 -8.52 7.78 22.01
CA GLN A 167 -9.52 8.06 20.97
C GLN A 167 -10.05 9.50 21.02
N LYS A 168 -9.81 10.22 22.13
CA LYS A 168 -10.27 11.59 22.37
C LYS A 168 -9.26 12.66 21.90
N LEU A 169 -8.13 12.24 21.33
CA LEU A 169 -6.99 13.10 20.94
C LEU A 169 -6.83 13.25 19.41
N LEU A 170 -7.63 12.53 18.62
CA LEU A 170 -7.88 12.93 17.23
C LEU A 170 -8.86 14.09 17.32
N LYS A 171 -8.42 15.31 17.00
CA LYS A 171 -9.34 16.41 16.71
C LYS A 171 -10.36 15.87 15.71
N SER A 172 -11.65 15.93 16.01
CA SER A 172 -12.66 15.52 15.05
C SER A 172 -12.47 16.37 13.81
N PHE A 173 -12.30 15.74 12.65
CA PHE A 173 -12.32 16.42 11.37
C PHE A 173 -13.52 17.38 11.31
N PRO A 174 -13.34 18.61 10.79
CA PRO A 174 -14.43 19.54 10.52
C PRO A 174 -15.59 18.86 9.79
N TYR A 175 -15.26 17.99 8.83
CA TYR A 175 -16.19 17.18 8.06
C TYR A 175 -15.90 15.68 8.30
N PRO A 176 -16.47 15.06 9.35
CA PRO A 176 -16.13 13.70 9.78
C PRO A 176 -16.80 12.61 8.91
N ILE A 177 -16.46 12.55 7.63
CA ILE A 177 -17.03 11.65 6.62
C ILE A 177 -16.89 10.16 7.01
N GLN A 178 -17.99 9.42 7.05
CA GLN A 178 -18.02 7.97 7.28
C GLN A 178 -18.56 7.14 6.11
N SER A 179 -19.18 7.77 5.10
CA SER A 179 -19.76 7.11 3.93
C SER A 179 -19.74 8.02 2.70
N GLY A 180 -19.91 7.43 1.51
CA GLY A 180 -20.05 8.19 0.27
C GLY A 180 -21.28 9.12 0.31
N LYS A 181 -22.39 8.65 0.89
CA LYS A 181 -23.57 9.51 1.12
C LYS A 181 -23.27 10.74 1.98
N GLU A 182 -22.50 10.58 3.06
CA GLU A 182 -22.10 11.70 3.91
C GLU A 182 -21.13 12.64 3.18
N LEU A 183 -20.19 12.10 2.40
CA LEU A 183 -19.28 12.90 1.58
C LEU A 183 -20.05 13.82 0.62
N LEU A 184 -21.01 13.27 -0.13
CA LEU A 184 -21.87 14.06 -1.03
C LEU A 184 -22.69 15.10 -0.27
N ALA A 185 -23.22 14.75 0.91
CA ALA A 185 -24.00 15.68 1.72
C ALA A 185 -23.15 16.90 2.15
N PHE A 186 -21.90 16.68 2.56
CA PHE A 186 -20.99 17.76 2.91
C PHE A 186 -20.55 18.58 1.68
N CYS A 187 -20.21 17.94 0.55
CA CYS A 187 -19.85 18.65 -0.68
C CYS A 187 -20.99 19.57 -1.15
N ASN A 188 -22.23 19.08 -1.11
CA ASN A 188 -23.41 19.85 -1.48
C ASN A 188 -23.76 20.98 -0.49
N ALA A 189 -23.59 20.73 0.81
CA ALA A 189 -23.87 21.74 1.84
C ALA A 189 -22.87 22.91 1.79
N GLU A 190 -21.59 22.61 1.54
CA GLU A 190 -20.52 23.61 1.53
C GLU A 190 -20.25 24.17 0.11
N ASN A 191 -20.86 23.58 -0.92
CA ASN A 191 -20.59 23.87 -2.33
C ASN A 191 -19.10 23.76 -2.68
N LEU A 192 -18.48 22.66 -2.23
CA LEU A 192 -17.06 22.35 -2.42
C LEU A 192 -16.88 21.06 -3.21
N LYS A 193 -15.76 20.96 -3.93
CA LYS A 193 -15.24 19.71 -4.48
C LYS A 193 -14.80 18.77 -3.35
N ILE A 194 -14.61 17.48 -3.66
CA ILE A 194 -14.13 16.50 -2.67
C ILE A 194 -12.72 16.86 -2.22
N SER A 195 -11.82 17.21 -3.14
CA SER A 195 -10.45 17.62 -2.80
C SER A 195 -10.40 18.82 -1.85
N GLU A 196 -11.20 19.86 -2.09
CA GLU A 196 -11.28 21.07 -1.26
C GLU A 196 -11.76 20.72 0.15
N LEU A 197 -12.80 19.89 0.24
CA LEU A 197 -13.36 19.46 1.52
C LEU A 197 -12.37 18.59 2.32
N VAL A 198 -11.65 17.71 1.64
CA VAL A 198 -10.61 16.86 2.25
C VAL A 198 -9.41 17.70 2.69
N LEU A 199 -9.04 18.75 1.95
CA LEU A 199 -8.00 19.68 2.35
C LEU A 199 -8.34 20.37 3.68
N GLU A 200 -9.59 20.81 3.86
CA GLU A 200 -10.04 21.40 5.13
C GLU A 200 -9.98 20.40 6.30
N ASN A 201 -10.25 19.13 6.04
CA ASN A 201 -10.03 18.07 7.03
C ASN A 201 -8.55 17.89 7.38
N GLU A 202 -7.65 17.88 6.41
CA GLU A 202 -6.21 17.75 6.64
C GLU A 202 -5.63 18.97 7.37
N LYS A 203 -6.11 20.18 7.06
CA LYS A 203 -5.72 21.43 7.74
C LYS A 203 -6.03 21.41 9.23
N SER A 204 -6.95 20.57 9.68
CA SER A 204 -7.22 20.38 11.12
C SER A 204 -6.08 19.63 11.85
N LEU A 205 -5.26 18.89 11.11
CA LEU A 205 -4.14 18.07 11.61
C LEU A 205 -2.76 18.72 11.43
N ALA A 206 -2.54 19.41 10.31
CA ALA A 206 -1.25 20.00 9.93
C ALA A 206 -1.46 21.31 9.15
N SER A 207 -0.41 22.13 8.99
CA SER A 207 -0.51 23.34 8.15
C SER A 207 -0.58 22.99 6.67
N GLU A 208 -1.09 23.89 5.84
CA GLU A 208 -1.17 23.68 4.38
C GLU A 208 0.23 23.51 3.76
N GLU A 209 1.25 24.20 4.27
CA GLU A 209 2.64 24.03 3.84
C GLU A 209 3.17 22.62 4.14
N GLU A 210 2.87 22.09 5.32
CA GLU A 210 3.26 20.72 5.69
C GLU A 210 2.54 19.68 4.83
N ILE A 211 1.24 19.88 4.57
CA ILE A 211 0.45 19.01 3.69
C ILE A 211 1.06 19.01 2.29
N ASN A 212 1.30 20.19 1.73
CA ASN A 212 1.88 20.34 0.39
C ASN A 212 3.27 19.71 0.30
N PHE A 213 4.12 19.92 1.31
CA PHE A 213 5.44 19.30 1.38
C PHE A 213 5.34 17.77 1.35
N ARG A 214 4.47 17.18 2.16
CA ARG A 214 4.31 15.72 2.25
C ARG A 214 3.72 15.12 0.96
N LEU A 215 2.79 15.81 0.30
CA LEU A 215 2.26 15.38 -0.99
C LEU A 215 3.33 15.42 -2.08
N LYS A 216 4.20 16.44 -2.10
CA LYS A 216 5.37 16.50 -3.00
C LYS A 216 6.32 15.34 -2.77
N GLU A 217 6.63 15.01 -1.52
CA GLU A 217 7.48 13.86 -1.18
C GLU A 217 6.86 12.53 -1.66
N ILE A 218 5.55 12.36 -1.48
CA ILE A 218 4.83 11.18 -1.96
C ILE A 218 4.90 11.09 -3.48
N TRP A 219 4.62 12.18 -4.19
CA TRP A 219 4.69 12.20 -5.65
C TRP A 219 6.10 11.93 -6.14
N LYS A 220 7.11 12.52 -5.51
CA LYS A 220 8.51 12.30 -5.84
C LYS A 220 8.86 10.81 -5.76
N VAL A 221 8.49 10.12 -4.67
CA VAL A 221 8.74 8.67 -4.54
C VAL A 221 7.96 7.86 -5.59
N MET A 222 6.72 8.24 -5.89
CA MET A 222 5.94 7.61 -6.96
C MET A 222 6.64 7.74 -8.32
N LEU A 223 7.05 8.95 -8.69
CA LEU A 223 7.75 9.25 -9.93
C LEU A 223 9.10 8.54 -10.01
N ASP A 224 9.90 8.64 -8.95
CA ASP A 224 11.22 7.99 -8.87
C ASP A 224 11.09 6.46 -8.96
N SER A 225 10.02 5.86 -8.41
CA SER A 225 9.77 4.42 -8.53
C SER A 225 9.38 4.00 -9.96
N MET A 226 8.55 4.78 -10.66
CA MET A 226 8.23 4.54 -12.08
C MET A 226 9.48 4.69 -12.95
N TYR A 227 10.23 5.77 -12.74
CA TYR A 227 11.47 6.02 -13.45
C TYR A 227 12.46 4.87 -13.23
N THR A 228 12.73 4.48 -11.99
CA THR A 228 13.62 3.36 -11.67
C THR A 228 13.18 2.07 -12.35
N GLY A 229 11.89 1.72 -12.29
CA GLY A 229 11.37 0.50 -12.91
C GLY A 229 11.49 0.49 -14.43
N CYS A 230 11.27 1.63 -15.10
CA CYS A 230 11.48 1.77 -16.54
C CYS A 230 12.95 1.69 -16.97
N HIS A 231 13.90 1.94 -16.06
CA HIS A 231 15.34 1.98 -16.37
C HIS A 231 16.13 0.81 -15.77
N THR A 232 15.47 -0.14 -15.12
CA THR A 232 16.12 -1.31 -14.50
C THR A 232 15.82 -2.57 -15.31
N GLU A 233 16.85 -3.15 -15.91
CA GLU A 233 16.75 -4.46 -16.57
C GLU A 233 16.92 -5.63 -15.58
N GLY A 234 16.78 -6.85 -16.08
CA GLY A 234 17.07 -8.07 -15.33
C GLY A 234 15.82 -8.84 -14.91
N THR A 235 15.99 -9.68 -13.89
CA THR A 235 14.99 -10.65 -13.43
C THR A 235 14.60 -10.36 -11.99
N LEU A 236 13.33 -10.52 -11.64
CA LEU A 236 12.84 -10.30 -10.29
C LEU A 236 13.37 -11.38 -9.32
N PRO A 237 13.64 -11.02 -8.05
CA PRO A 237 14.10 -11.98 -7.04
C PRO A 237 12.97 -12.96 -6.66
N GLY A 238 13.27 -13.99 -5.85
CA GLY A 238 12.23 -14.89 -5.32
C GLY A 238 12.04 -16.21 -6.08
N GLY A 239 12.78 -16.43 -7.17
CA GLY A 239 12.91 -17.76 -7.79
C GLY A 239 11.90 -18.11 -8.89
N LEU A 240 10.97 -17.20 -9.23
CA LEU A 240 10.05 -17.36 -10.36
C LEU A 240 10.65 -16.94 -11.71
N ASN A 241 11.91 -16.50 -11.73
CA ASN A 241 12.64 -16.05 -12.92
C ASN A 241 11.87 -15.05 -13.81
N VAL A 242 11.01 -14.22 -13.22
CA VAL A 242 10.18 -13.25 -13.95
C VAL A 242 11.05 -12.12 -14.49
N ARG A 243 11.15 -12.00 -15.82
CA ARG A 243 11.82 -10.88 -16.50
C ARG A 243 11.08 -9.57 -16.21
N ARG A 244 11.84 -8.51 -15.90
CA ARG A 244 11.33 -7.13 -15.85
C ARG A 244 10.89 -6.70 -17.26
N ARG A 245 9.61 -6.40 -17.43
CA ARG A 245 8.99 -6.02 -18.71
C ARG A 245 8.86 -4.51 -18.86
N ALA A 246 8.89 -3.75 -17.77
CA ALA A 246 8.78 -2.30 -17.83
C ALA A 246 9.94 -1.70 -18.65
N PHE A 247 11.17 -2.17 -18.44
CA PHE A 247 12.34 -1.75 -19.21
C PHE A 247 12.16 -1.95 -20.73
N ASP A 248 11.82 -3.16 -21.16
CA ASP A 248 11.66 -3.48 -22.58
C ASP A 248 10.49 -2.69 -23.20
N SER A 249 9.40 -2.51 -22.44
CA SER A 249 8.22 -1.75 -22.90
C SER A 249 8.54 -0.26 -23.05
N HIS A 250 9.18 0.33 -22.04
CA HIS A 250 9.58 1.74 -22.02
C HIS A 250 10.54 2.06 -23.16
N LYS A 251 11.60 1.25 -23.36
CA LYS A 251 12.57 1.44 -24.45
C LYS A 251 11.89 1.50 -25.83
N ASN A 252 10.88 0.66 -26.05
CA ASN A 252 10.11 0.65 -27.30
C ASN A 252 9.15 1.83 -27.45
N LEU A 253 8.71 2.44 -26.35
CA LEU A 253 7.74 3.53 -26.35
C LEU A 253 8.41 4.91 -26.41
N ILE A 254 9.50 5.11 -25.66
CA ILE A 254 10.20 6.40 -25.55
C ILE A 254 11.08 6.68 -26.77
N GLY A 255 11.56 5.65 -27.47
CA GLY A 255 12.46 5.79 -28.61
C GLY A 255 13.79 6.45 -28.25
N ASP A 256 14.23 7.40 -29.07
CA ASP A 256 15.52 8.10 -28.93
C ASP A 256 15.42 9.43 -28.16
N CYS A 257 14.31 9.69 -27.44
CA CYS A 257 14.14 10.91 -26.67
C CYS A 257 15.17 10.98 -25.52
N ALA A 258 15.92 12.09 -25.45
CA ALA A 258 16.92 12.32 -24.42
C ALA A 258 16.34 13.00 -23.17
N TYR A 259 16.75 12.56 -21.99
CA TYR A 259 16.43 13.13 -20.68
C TYR A 259 17.44 12.59 -19.65
N ASN A 260 17.68 13.34 -18.57
CA ASN A 260 18.72 13.00 -17.58
C ASN A 260 18.17 12.62 -16.20
N ASN A 261 16.89 12.89 -15.95
CA ASN A 261 16.26 12.64 -14.66
C ASN A 261 14.75 12.37 -14.83
N ALA A 262 14.08 12.04 -13.73
CA ALA A 262 12.68 11.67 -13.73
C ALA A 262 11.72 12.82 -14.09
N GLU A 263 12.10 14.08 -13.84
CA GLU A 263 11.29 15.25 -14.22
C GLU A 263 11.38 15.52 -15.72
N GLU A 264 12.59 15.54 -16.27
CA GLU A 264 12.83 15.65 -17.72
C GLU A 264 12.18 14.50 -18.51
N TRP A 265 12.09 13.31 -17.89
CA TRP A 265 11.43 12.15 -18.48
C TRP A 265 9.94 12.38 -18.75
N ILE A 266 9.22 13.13 -17.89
CA ILE A 266 7.82 13.50 -18.12
C ILE A 266 7.70 14.33 -19.41
N THR A 267 8.56 15.35 -19.56
CA THR A 267 8.57 16.22 -20.75
C THR A 267 8.97 15.43 -22.01
N ALA A 268 9.91 14.49 -21.90
CA ALA A 268 10.27 13.61 -23.00
C ALA A 268 9.09 12.74 -23.48
N ILE A 269 8.32 12.16 -22.56
CA ILE A 269 7.12 11.36 -22.91
C ILE A 269 6.07 12.22 -23.64
N ARG A 270 5.83 13.46 -23.17
CA ARG A 270 4.89 14.41 -23.81
C ARG A 270 5.26 14.74 -25.26
N GLY A 271 6.53 14.60 -25.62
CA GLY A 271 7.02 14.78 -26.99
C GLY A 271 6.80 13.58 -27.92
N THR A 272 6.31 12.46 -27.40
CA THR A 272 6.07 11.24 -28.20
C THR A 272 4.68 11.25 -28.87
N GLU A 273 4.55 10.57 -30.00
CA GLU A 273 3.23 10.39 -30.64
C GLU A 273 2.39 9.36 -29.87
N VAL A 274 1.25 9.80 -29.32
CA VAL A 274 0.36 8.94 -28.53
C VAL A 274 -0.85 8.52 -29.36
N LYS A 275 -0.80 7.29 -29.89
CA LYS A 275 -1.96 6.59 -30.47
C LYS A 275 -2.69 5.80 -29.38
N PHE A 276 -3.98 5.45 -29.57
CA PHE A 276 -4.76 4.66 -28.60
C PHE A 276 -4.02 3.40 -28.08
N ARG A 277 -3.39 2.63 -28.98
CA ARG A 277 -2.60 1.45 -28.59
C ARG A 277 -1.39 1.82 -27.69
N GLN A 278 -0.81 3.00 -27.88
CA GLN A 278 0.29 3.49 -27.06
C GLN A 278 -0.18 3.98 -25.70
N ILE A 279 -1.40 4.52 -25.57
CA ILE A 279 -2.00 4.87 -24.26
C ILE A 279 -2.02 3.63 -23.36
N LEU A 280 -2.61 2.52 -23.84
CA LEU A 280 -2.69 1.28 -23.07
C LEU A 280 -1.31 0.74 -22.68
N LYS A 281 -0.33 0.86 -23.58
CA LYS A 281 1.04 0.42 -23.33
C LYS A 281 1.77 1.31 -22.34
N TRP A 282 1.62 2.64 -22.41
CA TRP A 282 2.22 3.58 -21.47
C TRP A 282 1.67 3.38 -20.06
N VAL A 283 0.34 3.34 -19.92
CA VAL A 283 -0.32 3.08 -18.63
C VAL A 283 0.13 1.76 -18.03
N SER A 284 0.17 0.70 -18.85
CA SER A 284 0.67 -0.60 -18.41
C SER A 284 2.15 -0.52 -18.01
N CYS A 285 2.99 0.14 -18.80
CA CYS A 285 4.41 0.29 -18.53
C CYS A 285 4.66 0.97 -17.18
N PHE A 286 3.95 2.06 -16.88
CA PHE A 286 4.06 2.77 -15.60
C PHE A 286 3.67 1.89 -14.42
N ALA A 287 2.53 1.17 -14.53
CA ALA A 287 2.06 0.28 -13.48
C ALA A 287 3.01 -0.91 -13.25
N LEU A 288 3.51 -1.52 -14.34
CA LEU A 288 4.51 -2.58 -14.30
C LEU A 288 5.79 -2.10 -13.61
N ALA A 289 6.29 -0.92 -13.97
CA ALA A 289 7.54 -0.34 -13.45
C ALA A 289 7.52 -0.25 -11.92
N VAL A 290 6.46 0.34 -11.34
CA VAL A 290 6.32 0.48 -9.88
C VAL A 290 6.25 -0.89 -9.21
N ASN A 291 5.49 -1.83 -9.78
CA ASN A 291 5.33 -3.14 -9.16
C ASN A 291 6.57 -4.04 -9.28
N GLU A 292 7.38 -3.86 -10.33
CA GLU A 292 8.69 -4.51 -10.47
C GLU A 292 9.71 -3.94 -9.47
N VAL A 293 9.67 -2.63 -9.19
CA VAL A 293 10.45 -2.01 -8.11
C VAL A 293 9.99 -2.53 -6.75
N ASN A 294 8.66 -2.57 -6.52
CA ASN A 294 8.08 -3.13 -5.30
C ASN A 294 8.52 -4.58 -5.03
N ALA A 295 8.42 -5.44 -6.04
CA ALA A 295 8.80 -6.86 -5.94
C ALA A 295 10.28 -7.08 -5.59
N SER A 296 11.11 -6.03 -5.69
CA SER A 296 12.57 -6.07 -5.52
C SER A 296 13.05 -5.33 -4.28
N LEU A 297 12.21 -5.22 -3.24
CA LEU A 297 12.51 -4.45 -2.02
C LEU A 297 12.80 -2.95 -2.28
N GLY A 298 12.27 -2.42 -3.38
CA GLY A 298 12.42 -1.01 -3.72
C GLY A 298 11.55 -0.09 -2.87
N ARG A 299 11.84 1.21 -2.89
CA ARG A 299 11.00 2.23 -2.27
C ARG A 299 9.76 2.47 -3.12
N VAL A 300 8.58 2.38 -2.50
CA VAL A 300 7.29 2.64 -3.15
C VAL A 300 6.35 3.36 -2.19
N VAL A 301 5.25 3.90 -2.72
CA VAL A 301 4.16 4.46 -1.91
C VAL A 301 3.00 3.48 -1.87
N THR A 302 2.43 3.24 -0.68
CA THR A 302 1.21 2.46 -0.53
C THR A 302 0.04 3.15 -1.23
N ALA A 303 -0.76 2.41 -1.99
CA ALA A 303 -1.94 2.97 -2.65
C ALA A 303 -3.04 1.91 -2.83
N PRO A 304 -3.83 1.54 -1.80
CA PRO A 304 -3.58 1.76 -0.38
C PRO A 304 -2.59 0.73 0.21
N THR A 305 -2.11 -0.23 -0.58
CA THR A 305 -1.06 -1.19 -0.19
C THR A 305 0.08 -1.20 -1.22
N ASN A 306 1.18 -1.86 -0.88
CA ASN A 306 2.34 -2.05 -1.75
C ASN A 306 2.00 -2.93 -2.97
N GLY A 307 1.14 -3.94 -2.78
CA GLY A 307 0.73 -4.84 -3.85
C GLY A 307 -0.05 -4.12 -4.95
N SER A 308 -0.72 -3.01 -4.61
CA SER A 308 -1.45 -2.15 -5.54
C SER A 308 -0.78 -0.79 -5.80
N ALA A 309 0.52 -0.67 -5.53
CA ALA A 309 1.24 0.60 -5.58
C ALA A 309 1.33 1.23 -6.98
N GLY A 310 1.19 0.45 -8.06
CA GLY A 310 1.37 0.94 -9.42
C GLY A 310 0.16 1.63 -10.03
N VAL A 311 -1.06 1.42 -9.51
CA VAL A 311 -2.29 1.94 -10.13
C VAL A 311 -2.36 3.48 -10.06
N ILE A 312 -2.31 4.03 -8.85
CA ILE A 312 -2.38 5.48 -8.60
C ILE A 312 -1.33 6.28 -9.40
N PRO A 313 -0.02 5.96 -9.34
CA PRO A 313 0.97 6.72 -10.08
C PRO A 313 0.86 6.54 -11.59
N ALA A 314 0.44 5.37 -12.09
CA ALA A 314 0.23 5.16 -13.52
C ALA A 314 -0.92 6.02 -14.08
N VAL A 315 -2.03 6.13 -13.33
CA VAL A 315 -3.18 6.97 -13.73
C VAL A 315 -2.83 8.46 -13.63
N MET A 316 -2.06 8.87 -12.61
CA MET A 316 -1.58 10.26 -12.54
C MET A 316 -0.62 10.58 -13.69
N MET A 317 0.30 9.67 -14.03
CA MET A 317 1.19 9.85 -15.19
C MET A 317 0.41 9.93 -16.50
N TYR A 318 -0.61 9.08 -16.69
CA TYR A 318 -1.53 9.19 -17.83
C TYR A 318 -2.10 10.60 -17.96
N TYR A 319 -2.66 11.13 -16.86
CA TYR A 319 -3.19 12.49 -16.85
C TYR A 319 -2.12 13.52 -17.26
N MET A 320 -0.91 13.42 -16.69
CA MET A 320 0.14 14.42 -16.92
C MET A 320 0.80 14.36 -18.30
N VAL A 321 0.87 13.19 -18.95
CA VAL A 321 1.65 13.00 -20.18
C VAL A 321 0.81 12.72 -21.42
N ILE A 322 -0.50 12.54 -21.25
CA ILE A 322 -1.44 12.25 -22.35
C ILE A 322 -2.59 13.25 -22.35
N GLU A 323 -3.28 13.43 -21.22
CA GLU A 323 -4.51 14.25 -21.18
C GLU A 323 -4.23 15.75 -20.99
N ASN A 324 -3.36 16.11 -20.05
CA ASN A 324 -3.05 17.49 -19.70
C ASN A 324 -1.54 17.70 -19.58
N HIS A 325 -0.93 18.20 -20.65
CA HIS A 325 0.50 18.52 -20.70
C HIS A 325 0.89 19.73 -19.84
N ASP A 326 -0.07 20.53 -19.36
CA ASP A 326 0.15 21.66 -18.44
C ASP A 326 -0.07 21.28 -16.97
N ALA A 327 -0.36 20.00 -16.70
CA ALA A 327 -0.56 19.50 -15.34
C ALA A 327 0.62 19.83 -14.42
N ASN A 328 0.29 20.33 -13.23
CA ASN A 328 1.23 20.84 -12.25
C ASN A 328 0.94 20.27 -10.84
N PHE A 329 1.54 20.86 -9.81
CA PHE A 329 1.40 20.37 -8.44
C PHE A 329 -0.04 20.46 -7.90
N GLU A 330 -0.84 21.43 -8.34
CA GLU A 330 -2.23 21.55 -7.90
C GLU A 330 -3.07 20.36 -8.38
N ASP A 331 -2.82 19.87 -9.59
CA ASP A 331 -3.47 18.66 -10.10
C ASP A 331 -3.04 17.42 -9.30
N ILE A 332 -1.75 17.29 -9.00
CA ILE A 332 -1.21 16.22 -8.15
C ILE A 332 -1.88 16.26 -6.76
N ARG A 333 -1.98 17.46 -6.17
CA ARG A 333 -2.59 17.69 -4.86
C ARG A 333 -4.06 17.30 -4.89
N GLN A 334 -4.82 17.78 -5.86
CA GLN A 334 -6.23 17.46 -6.05
C GLN A 334 -6.44 15.95 -6.17
N PHE A 335 -5.68 15.29 -7.05
CA PHE A 335 -5.75 13.85 -7.28
C PHE A 335 -5.51 13.04 -6.00
N MET A 336 -4.43 13.36 -5.26
CA MET A 336 -4.06 12.61 -4.06
C MET A 336 -5.07 12.80 -2.92
N LEU A 337 -5.67 13.98 -2.78
CA LEU A 337 -6.70 14.24 -1.76
C LEU A 337 -7.95 13.41 -2.02
N VAL A 338 -8.44 13.39 -3.26
CA VAL A 338 -9.60 12.56 -3.64
C VAL A 338 -9.30 11.08 -3.49
N ALA A 339 -8.16 10.62 -4.03
CA ALA A 339 -7.74 9.22 -3.92
C ALA A 339 -7.66 8.78 -2.45
N GLY A 340 -7.08 9.62 -1.58
CA GLY A 340 -6.99 9.39 -0.14
C GLY A 340 -8.36 9.21 0.51
N GLU A 341 -9.31 10.09 0.22
CA GLU A 341 -10.66 10.01 0.81
C GLU A 341 -11.42 8.78 0.33
N ILE A 342 -11.40 8.47 -0.98
CA ILE A 342 -12.03 7.26 -1.52
C ILE A 342 -11.47 6.00 -0.85
N GLY A 343 -10.14 5.91 -0.72
CA GLY A 343 -9.49 4.79 -0.01
C GLY A 343 -9.93 4.70 1.46
N SER A 344 -10.16 5.85 2.10
CA SER A 344 -10.66 5.94 3.46
C SER A 344 -12.06 5.34 3.60
N LEU A 345 -12.96 5.55 2.63
CA LEU A 345 -14.32 5.00 2.63
C LEU A 345 -14.30 3.47 2.62
N PHE A 346 -13.45 2.86 1.78
CA PHE A 346 -13.27 1.41 1.75
C PHE A 346 -12.69 0.86 3.05
N LYS A 347 -11.71 1.56 3.66
CA LYS A 347 -11.16 1.15 4.96
C LYS A 347 -12.19 1.21 6.08
N LYS A 348 -13.01 2.28 6.15
CA LYS A 348 -14.05 2.47 7.17
C LYS A 348 -15.22 1.47 7.00
N GLY A 349 -15.63 1.24 5.75
CA GLY A 349 -16.79 0.41 5.42
C GLY A 349 -16.51 -1.09 5.34
N ALA A 350 -15.27 -1.48 5.06
CA ALA A 350 -14.88 -2.86 4.78
C ALA A 350 -13.45 -3.18 5.28
N THR A 351 -12.48 -3.32 4.37
CA THR A 351 -11.09 -3.62 4.70
C THR A 351 -10.17 -3.24 3.53
N ILE A 352 -8.90 -2.97 3.83
CA ILE A 352 -7.80 -2.81 2.86
C ILE A 352 -6.71 -3.88 3.04
N SER A 353 -7.06 -5.00 3.67
CA SER A 353 -6.17 -6.12 3.98
C SER A 353 -6.48 -7.29 3.05
N ALA A 354 -5.53 -7.71 2.22
CA ALA A 354 -5.71 -8.89 1.36
C ALA A 354 -5.94 -10.18 2.16
N ALA A 355 -5.26 -10.34 3.30
CA ALA A 355 -5.50 -11.44 4.22
C ALA A 355 -6.95 -11.52 4.74
N MET A 356 -7.70 -10.41 4.69
CA MET A 356 -9.12 -10.37 5.08
C MET A 356 -10.05 -10.40 3.86
N GLY A 357 -9.74 -9.60 2.84
CA GLY A 357 -10.67 -9.26 1.76
C GLY A 357 -10.29 -9.75 0.37
N GLY A 358 -9.16 -10.43 0.19
CA GLY A 358 -8.63 -10.75 -1.14
C GLY A 358 -8.11 -9.51 -1.87
N CYS A 359 -7.82 -9.66 -3.16
CA CYS A 359 -7.15 -8.62 -3.94
C CYS A 359 -8.12 -7.50 -4.37
N GLN A 360 -9.44 -7.73 -4.29
CA GLN A 360 -10.44 -6.66 -4.37
C GLN A 360 -10.18 -5.55 -3.33
N ALA A 361 -9.68 -5.91 -2.14
CA ALA A 361 -9.38 -4.97 -1.06
C ALA A 361 -8.06 -4.20 -1.26
N GLU A 362 -7.30 -4.52 -2.31
CA GLU A 362 -6.05 -3.85 -2.65
C GLU A 362 -6.13 -3.20 -4.03
N ILE A 363 -6.12 -4.02 -5.09
CA ILE A 363 -6.16 -3.56 -6.49
C ILE A 363 -7.51 -2.92 -6.80
N GLY A 364 -8.61 -3.53 -6.35
CA GLY A 364 -9.94 -2.96 -6.55
C GLY A 364 -10.07 -1.60 -5.87
N VAL A 365 -9.61 -1.48 -4.62
CA VAL A 365 -9.64 -0.21 -3.89
C VAL A 365 -8.74 0.83 -4.57
N SER A 366 -7.53 0.45 -4.99
CA SER A 366 -6.63 1.35 -5.70
C SER A 366 -7.19 1.84 -7.03
N SER A 367 -7.84 0.95 -7.80
CA SER A 367 -8.52 1.28 -9.04
C SER A 367 -9.67 2.25 -8.79
N ALA A 368 -10.48 2.04 -7.75
CA ALA A 368 -11.54 2.96 -7.33
C ALA A 368 -11.00 4.33 -6.88
N MET A 369 -9.92 4.35 -6.10
CA MET A 369 -9.23 5.58 -5.69
C MET A 369 -8.76 6.38 -6.91
N ALA A 370 -8.13 5.71 -7.87
CA ALA A 370 -7.60 6.35 -9.07
C ALA A 370 -8.71 6.84 -10.01
N ALA A 371 -9.79 6.06 -10.16
CA ALA A 371 -10.93 6.42 -10.99
C ALA A 371 -11.59 7.70 -10.48
N GLY A 372 -11.97 7.74 -9.19
CA GLY A 372 -12.58 8.92 -8.60
C GLY A 372 -11.68 10.16 -8.65
N ALA A 373 -10.39 10.00 -8.38
CA ALA A 373 -9.42 11.09 -8.43
C ALA A 373 -9.23 11.65 -9.85
N LEU A 374 -9.15 10.78 -10.86
CA LEU A 374 -9.08 11.21 -12.26
C LEU A 374 -10.36 11.93 -12.68
N THR A 375 -11.54 11.43 -12.28
CA THR A 375 -12.82 12.05 -12.60
C THR A 375 -12.93 13.48 -12.08
N GLU A 376 -12.46 13.76 -10.86
CA GLU A 376 -12.47 15.14 -10.36
C GLU A 376 -11.51 16.05 -11.14
N LEU A 377 -10.33 15.55 -11.53
CA LEU A 377 -9.37 16.28 -12.38
C LEU A 377 -9.93 16.60 -13.76
N MET A 378 -10.70 15.66 -14.33
CA MET A 378 -11.34 15.81 -15.64
C MET A 378 -12.63 16.65 -15.58
N GLY A 379 -12.97 17.21 -14.41
CA GLY A 379 -14.08 18.15 -14.25
C GLY A 379 -15.42 17.51 -13.86
N GLY A 380 -15.43 16.24 -13.45
CA GLY A 380 -16.62 15.55 -12.98
C GLY A 380 -17.13 16.08 -11.64
N THR A 381 -18.44 15.96 -11.41
CA THR A 381 -19.07 16.35 -10.13
C THR A 381 -18.72 15.35 -9.01
N PRO A 382 -18.90 15.71 -7.72
CA PRO A 382 -18.72 14.77 -6.61
C PRO A 382 -19.51 13.46 -6.79
N GLU A 383 -20.72 13.52 -7.37
CA GLU A 383 -21.51 12.34 -7.69
C GLU A 383 -20.87 11.47 -8.78
N GLN A 384 -20.30 12.07 -9.84
CA GLN A 384 -19.55 11.35 -10.86
C GLN A 384 -18.26 10.74 -10.32
N VAL A 385 -17.58 11.42 -9.38
CA VAL A 385 -16.41 10.86 -8.68
C VAL A 385 -16.77 9.58 -7.93
N LEU A 386 -17.90 9.56 -7.21
CA LEU A 386 -18.37 8.36 -6.54
C LEU A 386 -18.82 7.28 -7.51
N MET A 387 -19.44 7.65 -8.65
CA MET A 387 -19.80 6.73 -9.72
C MET A 387 -18.57 6.07 -10.36
N ALA A 388 -17.53 6.83 -10.70
CA ALA A 388 -16.31 6.27 -11.27
C ALA A 388 -15.61 5.30 -10.31
N SER A 389 -15.55 5.67 -9.02
CA SER A 389 -15.03 4.81 -7.96
C SER A 389 -15.83 3.52 -7.81
N GLU A 390 -17.15 3.62 -7.97
CA GLU A 390 -18.10 2.52 -7.90
C GLU A 390 -17.92 1.54 -9.06
N ILE A 391 -17.98 2.01 -10.31
CA ILE A 391 -17.74 1.21 -11.53
C ILE A 391 -16.38 0.49 -11.44
N ALA A 392 -15.33 1.21 -11.05
CA ALA A 392 -14.00 0.62 -10.93
C ALA A 392 -13.98 -0.53 -9.90
N MET A 393 -14.65 -0.38 -8.75
CA MET A 393 -14.72 -1.44 -7.75
C MET A 393 -15.62 -2.61 -8.19
N GLU A 394 -16.75 -2.37 -8.86
CA GLU A 394 -17.63 -3.44 -9.37
C GLU A 394 -16.83 -4.45 -10.22
N HIS A 395 -15.95 -3.94 -11.09
CA HIS A 395 -15.07 -4.75 -11.94
C HIS A 395 -13.93 -5.47 -11.20
N HIS A 396 -13.89 -5.40 -9.87
CA HIS A 396 -12.94 -6.11 -9.01
C HIS A 396 -13.61 -6.93 -7.89
N LEU A 397 -14.93 -6.86 -7.70
CA LEU A 397 -15.62 -7.65 -6.68
C LEU A 397 -15.35 -9.15 -6.87
N GLY A 398 -15.01 -9.83 -5.77
CA GLY A 398 -14.68 -11.26 -5.75
C GLY A 398 -13.23 -11.59 -6.13
N LEU A 399 -12.39 -10.61 -6.47
CA LEU A 399 -10.99 -10.88 -6.83
C LEU A 399 -10.19 -11.44 -5.64
N THR A 400 -9.74 -12.68 -5.76
CA THR A 400 -8.97 -13.44 -4.76
C THR A 400 -7.50 -12.96 -4.68
N CYS A 401 -6.81 -13.20 -3.56
CA CYS A 401 -5.39 -12.85 -3.41
C CYS A 401 -4.54 -14.09 -3.15
N ASP A 402 -4.15 -14.78 -4.21
CA ASP A 402 -3.41 -16.04 -4.09
C ASP A 402 -2.21 -16.03 -5.05
N PRO A 403 -1.12 -15.33 -4.66
CA PRO A 403 0.05 -15.18 -5.51
C PRO A 403 0.92 -16.45 -5.53
N ILE A 404 1.55 -16.70 -6.67
CA ILE A 404 2.47 -17.83 -6.86
C ILE A 404 3.64 -17.71 -5.89
N ALA A 405 3.93 -18.80 -5.18
CA ALA A 405 4.97 -18.88 -4.14
C ALA A 405 4.90 -17.81 -3.04
N GLY A 406 3.74 -17.16 -2.86
CA GLY A 406 3.60 -16.07 -1.89
C GLY A 406 4.36 -14.80 -2.27
N LEU A 407 4.69 -14.60 -3.54
CA LEU A 407 5.46 -13.45 -4.03
C LEU A 407 4.54 -12.38 -4.61
N VAL A 408 4.84 -11.11 -4.36
CA VAL A 408 4.09 -9.98 -4.95
C VAL A 408 4.53 -9.73 -6.40
N GLN A 409 4.36 -10.76 -7.24
CA GLN A 409 4.76 -10.77 -8.66
C GLN A 409 3.61 -11.21 -9.53
N ILE A 410 3.28 -12.51 -9.54
CA ILE A 410 2.21 -13.08 -10.36
C ILE A 410 1.04 -13.46 -9.46
N PRO A 411 -0.20 -12.99 -9.72
CA PRO A 411 -0.64 -12.08 -10.80
C PRO A 411 -0.62 -10.59 -10.41
N CYS A 412 0.09 -10.21 -9.34
CA CYS A 412 0.05 -8.86 -8.76
C CYS A 412 0.46 -7.77 -9.75
N ILE A 413 1.51 -8.00 -10.54
CA ILE A 413 2.07 -7.05 -11.49
C ILE A 413 1.06 -6.74 -12.60
N GLU A 414 0.47 -7.75 -13.24
CA GLU A 414 -0.54 -7.56 -14.29
C GLU A 414 -1.81 -6.91 -13.74
N ARG A 415 -2.18 -7.24 -12.51
CA ARG A 415 -3.37 -6.65 -11.86
C ARG A 415 -3.25 -5.14 -11.67
N ASN A 416 -2.05 -4.59 -11.49
CA ASN A 416 -1.87 -3.14 -11.42
C ASN A 416 -2.10 -2.48 -12.78
N ALA A 417 -1.53 -3.05 -13.85
CA ALA A 417 -1.78 -2.55 -15.21
C ALA A 417 -3.27 -2.59 -15.56
N MET A 418 -3.94 -3.72 -15.29
CA MET A 418 -5.37 -3.87 -15.52
C MET A 418 -6.21 -2.94 -14.63
N GLY A 419 -5.80 -2.73 -13.37
CA GLY A 419 -6.46 -1.83 -12.43
C GLY A 419 -6.39 -0.36 -12.88
N ALA A 420 -5.24 0.08 -13.42
CA ALA A 420 -5.07 1.42 -13.95
C ALA A 420 -5.92 1.66 -15.22
N ILE A 421 -5.94 0.70 -16.15
CA ILE A 421 -6.77 0.80 -17.36
C ILE A 421 -8.26 0.85 -17.01
N LYS A 422 -8.72 0.00 -16.08
CA LYS A 422 -10.11 0.02 -15.61
C LYS A 422 -10.46 1.34 -14.92
N ALA A 423 -9.53 1.94 -14.17
CA ALA A 423 -9.76 3.22 -13.50
C ALA A 423 -9.96 4.35 -14.52
N ILE A 424 -9.13 4.42 -15.56
CA ILE A 424 -9.28 5.39 -16.65
C ILE A 424 -10.61 5.19 -17.35
N ASN A 425 -10.94 3.95 -17.73
CA ASN A 425 -12.21 3.68 -18.43
C ASN A 425 -13.45 3.95 -17.55
N ALA A 426 -13.37 3.68 -16.24
CA ALA A 426 -14.45 4.00 -15.30
C ALA A 426 -14.67 5.51 -15.17
N CYS A 427 -13.60 6.31 -15.25
CA CYS A 427 -13.68 7.76 -15.31
C CYS A 427 -14.44 8.23 -16.56
N GLU A 428 -14.06 7.76 -17.75
CA GLU A 428 -14.75 8.10 -19.01
C GLU A 428 -16.26 7.77 -18.94
N MET A 429 -16.60 6.55 -18.49
CA MET A 429 -18.00 6.12 -18.34
C MET A 429 -18.80 7.02 -17.39
N ALA A 430 -18.17 7.48 -16.30
CA ALA A 430 -18.82 8.34 -15.33
C ALA A 430 -19.02 9.77 -15.86
N LEU A 431 -18.07 10.30 -16.62
CA LEU A 431 -18.15 11.63 -17.23
C LEU A 431 -19.24 11.71 -18.31
N ASP A 432 -19.42 10.62 -19.08
CA ASP A 432 -20.44 10.51 -20.12
C ASP A 432 -21.86 10.26 -19.58
N THR A 433 -22.01 10.02 -18.28
CA THR A 433 -23.28 9.63 -17.66
C THR A 433 -23.74 10.66 -16.62
N ASP A 434 -25.01 11.06 -16.65
CA ASP A 434 -25.63 11.80 -15.54
C ASP A 434 -25.67 10.90 -14.30
N ALA A 435 -24.98 11.31 -13.23
CA ALA A 435 -24.87 10.55 -12.00
C ALA A 435 -26.22 10.20 -11.34
N LYS A 436 -27.28 10.97 -11.65
CA LYS A 436 -28.65 10.67 -11.19
C LYS A 436 -29.22 9.37 -11.75
N ASN A 437 -28.67 8.88 -12.86
CA ASN A 437 -29.08 7.62 -13.48
C ASN A 437 -28.40 6.39 -12.86
N ALA A 438 -27.37 6.59 -12.02
CA ALA A 438 -26.71 5.51 -11.28
C ALA A 438 -27.74 4.68 -10.50
N LYS A 439 -27.68 3.35 -10.65
CA LYS A 439 -28.55 2.43 -9.90
C LYS A 439 -27.86 1.87 -8.66
N VAL A 440 -26.54 1.79 -8.70
CA VAL A 440 -25.74 1.22 -7.63
C VAL A 440 -24.92 2.35 -6.99
N PRO A 441 -25.17 2.69 -5.72
CA PRO A 441 -24.35 3.67 -5.02
C PRO A 441 -23.07 3.03 -4.48
N LEU A 442 -21.97 3.80 -4.42
CA LEU A 442 -20.67 3.33 -3.92
C LEU A 442 -20.76 2.64 -2.55
N ASP A 443 -21.56 3.16 -1.62
CA ASP A 443 -21.74 2.57 -0.28
C ASP A 443 -22.25 1.12 -0.34
N LYS A 444 -23.06 0.77 -1.34
CA LYS A 444 -23.56 -0.60 -1.56
C LYS A 444 -22.49 -1.50 -2.15
N VAL A 445 -21.62 -0.97 -3.01
CA VAL A 445 -20.46 -1.71 -3.52
C VAL A 445 -19.45 -1.98 -2.41
N ILE A 446 -19.19 -1.01 -1.52
CA ILE A 446 -18.34 -1.20 -0.32
C ILE A 446 -18.93 -2.29 0.59
N GLU A 447 -20.24 -2.25 0.84
CA GLU A 447 -20.93 -3.28 1.62
C GLU A 447 -20.83 -4.66 0.96
N THR A 448 -21.00 -4.73 -0.36
CA THR A 448 -20.87 -5.96 -1.14
C THR A 448 -19.46 -6.52 -1.07
N MET A 449 -18.43 -5.69 -1.26
CA MET A 449 -17.02 -6.07 -1.10
C MET A 449 -16.78 -6.73 0.26
N TRP A 450 -17.36 -6.18 1.33
CA TRP A 450 -17.22 -6.73 2.68
C TRP A 450 -17.92 -8.07 2.87
N GLN A 451 -19.11 -8.26 2.29
CA GLN A 451 -19.79 -9.55 2.36
C GLN A 451 -19.04 -10.60 1.54
N THR A 452 -18.64 -10.28 0.31
CA THR A 452 -17.81 -11.16 -0.52
C THR A 452 -16.50 -11.53 0.17
N ALA A 453 -15.87 -10.59 0.89
CA ALA A 453 -14.68 -10.86 1.69
C ALA A 453 -14.92 -11.88 2.82
N LYS A 454 -16.08 -11.83 3.49
CA LYS A 454 -16.44 -12.80 4.53
C LYS A 454 -16.73 -14.18 3.96
N ASP A 455 -17.40 -14.22 2.81
CA ASP A 455 -17.78 -15.46 2.14
C ASP A 455 -16.60 -16.12 1.41
N MET A 456 -15.57 -15.35 1.07
CA MET A 456 -14.35 -15.85 0.45
C MET A 456 -13.66 -16.85 1.36
N ASN A 457 -13.48 -18.09 0.85
CA ASN A 457 -12.74 -19.13 1.55
C ASN A 457 -11.31 -18.65 1.87
N SER A 458 -10.81 -18.97 3.08
CA SER A 458 -9.50 -18.53 3.55
C SER A 458 -8.35 -18.91 2.62
N LYS A 459 -8.45 -20.05 1.92
CA LYS A 459 -7.40 -20.51 0.98
C LYS A 459 -7.26 -19.65 -0.29
N TYR A 460 -8.25 -18.79 -0.57
CA TYR A 460 -8.22 -17.86 -1.71
C TYR A 460 -7.90 -16.41 -1.27
N LYS A 461 -7.52 -16.22 -0.01
CA LYS A 461 -6.95 -14.97 0.52
C LYS A 461 -5.42 -15.11 0.52
N GLU A 462 -4.74 -14.17 1.16
CA GLU A 462 -3.26 -14.05 1.23
C GLU A 462 -2.58 -15.19 2.04
N THR A 463 -2.81 -16.45 1.65
CA THR A 463 -2.23 -17.65 2.27
C THR A 463 -1.41 -18.49 1.29
N SER A 464 -1.58 -18.31 -0.03
CA SER A 464 -0.94 -19.12 -1.08
C SER A 464 -1.27 -20.63 -0.99
N GLU A 465 -2.48 -20.95 -0.50
CA GLU A 465 -2.97 -22.32 -0.31
C GLU A 465 -4.07 -22.71 -1.32
N GLY A 466 -4.32 -21.86 -2.33
CA GLY A 466 -5.38 -22.09 -3.32
C GLY A 466 -5.00 -21.63 -4.72
N GLY A 467 -6.01 -21.22 -5.49
CA GLY A 467 -5.91 -20.45 -6.74
C GLY A 467 -4.74 -20.78 -7.67
N LEU A 468 -4.01 -19.73 -8.09
CA LEU A 468 -2.83 -19.86 -8.96
C LEU A 468 -1.66 -20.49 -8.21
N ALA A 469 -1.55 -20.26 -6.90
CA ALA A 469 -0.42 -20.69 -6.10
C ALA A 469 -0.27 -22.21 -6.02
N VAL A 470 -1.38 -22.96 -6.08
CA VAL A 470 -1.36 -24.43 -6.06
C VAL A 470 -1.46 -25.07 -7.45
N ASN A 471 -1.91 -24.32 -8.45
CA ASN A 471 -2.14 -24.85 -9.80
C ASN A 471 -0.97 -24.56 -10.77
N VAL A 472 -0.10 -23.60 -10.46
CA VAL A 472 1.13 -23.34 -11.22
C VAL A 472 2.31 -23.75 -10.34
N ALA A 473 3.07 -24.76 -10.78
CA ALA A 473 4.22 -25.22 -10.00
C ALA A 473 5.40 -24.27 -10.16
N LEU A 474 6.25 -24.21 -9.14
CA LEU A 474 7.53 -23.49 -9.21
C LEU A 474 8.44 -24.02 -10.34
N SER A 475 8.29 -25.28 -10.74
CA SER A 475 9.00 -25.86 -11.89
C SER A 475 8.52 -25.34 -13.25
N ASP A 476 7.33 -24.74 -13.29
CA ASP A 476 6.73 -24.19 -14.50
C ASP A 476 7.10 -22.71 -14.71
N CYS A 477 7.79 -22.11 -13.72
CA CYS A 477 8.27 -20.73 -13.69
C CYS A 477 9.81 -20.71 -13.75
#